data_AF-A0A1C5P1D3-F1
#
_entry.id   AF-A0A1C5P1D3-F1
#
_cell.length_a   1.000
_cell.length_b   1.000
_cell.length_c   1.000
_cell.angle_alpha   90.00
_cell.angle_beta   90.00
_cell.angle_gamma   90.00
#
_symmetry.space_group_name_H-M   'P 1'
#
loop_
_entity.id
_entity.type
_entity.pdbx_description
1 polymer ?
#
loop_
_entity_poly.entity_id
_entity_poly.type
_entity_poly.pdbx_seq_one_letter_code
_entity_poly.pdbx_strand_id
1 'polypeptide(L)'
;MLKTWGIDGLVDMIVGTGGAEIYDYTLDLAKAQYPLDGRLIKSIIKHYEDMDCNFAIPEDGILFAPKDDEYIQMLAKADKVPYQVVDYNELLQNPKPKIIIICKLEDMDKIIERSKTFHSDEFKSSFLKTAMNIWIQEYLKRQD
;
A
#
# COMPACT_ATOMS: atom_id res chain seq x y z
N MET A 1 14.31 8.41 -15.00
CA MET A 1 13.07 9.05 -14.52
C MET A 1 13.20 10.57 -14.48
N LEU A 2 14.01 11.17 -13.59
CA LEU A 2 14.16 12.63 -13.48
C LEU A 2 14.57 13.33 -14.79
N LYS A 3 15.55 12.77 -15.51
CA LYS A 3 15.94 13.24 -16.86
C LYS A 3 14.79 13.21 -17.85
N THR A 4 13.96 12.17 -17.81
CA THR A 4 12.78 12.01 -18.67
C THR A 4 11.73 13.08 -18.38
N TRP A 5 11.63 13.51 -17.11
CA TRP A 5 10.73 14.57 -16.68
C TRP A 5 11.33 15.98 -16.83
N GLY A 6 12.61 16.10 -17.21
CA GLY A 6 13.29 17.38 -17.40
C GLY A 6 13.59 18.15 -16.10
N ILE A 7 13.62 17.46 -14.95
CA ILE A 7 13.85 18.06 -13.62
C ILE A 7 15.15 17.58 -12.96
N ASP A 8 16.04 16.99 -13.76
CA ASP A 8 17.38 16.57 -13.32
C ASP A 8 18.16 17.78 -12.79
N GLY A 9 18.79 17.64 -11.62
CA GLY A 9 19.51 18.74 -10.94
C GLY A 9 18.62 19.76 -10.23
N LEU A 10 17.29 19.60 -10.25
CA LEU A 10 16.35 20.44 -9.48
C LEU A 10 15.73 19.71 -8.28
N VAL A 11 15.95 18.40 -8.17
CA VAL A 11 15.35 17.53 -7.15
C VAL A 11 16.46 17.02 -6.23
N ASP A 12 16.43 17.46 -4.97
CA ASP A 12 17.31 16.94 -3.94
C ASP A 12 16.81 15.60 -3.39
N MET A 13 15.50 15.44 -3.24
CA MET A 13 14.89 14.26 -2.62
C MET A 13 13.55 13.89 -3.26
N ILE A 14 13.23 12.60 -3.30
CA ILE A 14 11.90 12.07 -3.60
C ILE A 14 11.35 11.40 -2.35
N VAL A 15 10.08 11.67 -2.05
CA VAL A 15 9.33 11.01 -0.99
C VAL A 15 8.21 10.19 -1.63
N GLY A 16 8.29 8.87 -1.48
CA GLY A 16 7.35 7.89 -2.03
C GLY A 16 6.46 7.27 -0.95
N THR A 17 5.42 6.57 -1.39
CA THR A 17 4.62 5.67 -0.54
C THR A 17 4.15 6.30 0.78
N GLY A 18 3.59 7.51 0.69
CA GLY A 18 3.08 8.24 1.86
C GLY A 18 4.14 8.63 2.89
N GLY A 19 5.43 8.65 2.51
CA GLY A 19 6.56 8.92 3.39
C GLY A 19 7.32 7.67 3.86
N ALA A 20 6.88 6.47 3.46
CA ALA A 20 7.56 5.23 3.82
C ALA A 20 8.88 5.02 3.06
N GLU A 21 9.09 5.74 1.97
CA GLU A 21 10.30 5.62 1.15
C GLU A 21 10.85 7.00 0.84
N ILE A 22 12.14 7.17 1.09
CA ILE A 22 12.85 8.41 0.81
C ILE A 22 14.09 8.06 -0.03
N TYR A 23 14.25 8.75 -1.15
CA TYR A 23 15.48 8.72 -1.93
C TYR A 23 16.11 10.10 -1.95
N ASP A 24 17.34 10.21 -1.46
CA ASP A 24 18.15 11.42 -1.47
C ASP A 24 19.12 11.36 -2.66
N TYR A 25 18.92 12.24 -3.64
CA TYR A 25 19.75 12.33 -4.85
C TYR A 25 21.07 13.04 -4.61
N THR A 26 21.18 13.84 -3.54
CA THR A 26 22.42 14.53 -3.19
C THR A 26 23.42 13.59 -2.52
N LEU A 27 22.91 12.62 -1.76
CA LEU A 27 23.69 11.62 -1.03
C LEU A 27 23.69 10.23 -1.68
N ASP A 28 22.92 10.05 -2.76
CA ASP A 28 22.67 8.76 -3.40
C ASP A 28 22.22 7.67 -2.41
N LEU A 29 21.29 8.03 -1.52
CA LEU A 29 20.87 7.20 -0.39
C LEU A 29 19.38 6.90 -0.44
N ALA A 30 19.05 5.61 -0.44
CA ALA A 30 17.69 5.11 -0.26
C ALA A 30 17.45 4.76 1.22
N LYS A 31 16.31 5.21 1.75
CA LYS A 31 15.89 4.90 3.12
C LYS A 31 14.43 4.47 3.13
N ALA A 32 14.20 3.25 3.61
CA ALA A 32 12.88 2.82 4.06
C ALA A 32 12.61 3.42 5.44
N GLN A 33 11.46 4.05 5.61
CA GLN A 33 11.01 4.64 6.85
C GLN A 33 9.76 3.90 7.33
N TYR A 34 9.87 3.23 8.47
CA TYR A 34 8.74 2.60 9.16
C TYR A 34 7.98 1.54 8.32
N PRO A 35 8.65 0.51 7.78
CA PRO A 35 7.96 -0.55 7.07
C PRO A 35 7.05 -1.36 8.01
N LEU A 36 5.90 -1.81 7.50
CA LEU A 36 4.96 -2.67 8.21
C LEU A 36 5.51 -4.09 8.31
N ASP A 37 5.54 -4.64 9.53
CA ASP A 37 5.85 -6.06 9.76
C ASP A 37 4.81 -6.94 9.06
N GLY A 38 5.26 -7.98 8.38
CA GLY A 38 4.37 -8.90 7.67
C GLY A 38 3.35 -9.59 8.57
N ARG A 39 3.66 -9.81 9.87
CA ARG A 39 2.70 -10.30 10.86
C ARG A 39 1.55 -9.32 11.07
N LEU A 40 1.82 -8.02 11.11
CA LEU A 40 0.79 -6.99 11.23
C LEU A 40 -0.08 -6.95 9.98
N ILE A 41 0.52 -7.07 8.79
CA ILE A 41 -0.21 -7.16 7.52
C ILE A 41 -1.15 -8.38 7.53
N LYS A 42 -0.68 -9.54 7.99
CA LYS A 42 -1.53 -10.73 8.15
C LYS A 42 -2.67 -10.51 9.14
N SER A 43 -2.43 -9.83 10.26
CA SER A 43 -3.47 -9.46 11.22
C SER A 43 -4.51 -8.52 10.63
N ILE A 44 -4.08 -7.55 9.80
CA ILE A 44 -4.99 -6.67 9.05
C ILE A 44 -5.85 -7.51 8.10
N ILE A 45 -5.24 -8.34 7.25
CA ILE A 45 -5.97 -9.19 6.29
C ILE A 45 -7.01 -10.06 7.02
N LYS A 46 -6.61 -10.68 8.14
CA LYS A 46 -7.51 -11.49 8.95
C LYS A 46 -8.69 -10.69 9.51
N HIS A 47 -8.48 -9.43 9.90
CA HIS A 47 -9.54 -8.56 10.43
C HIS A 47 -10.68 -8.29 9.42
N TYR A 48 -10.37 -8.38 8.14
CA TYR A 48 -11.31 -8.17 7.03
C TYR A 48 -11.67 -9.48 6.30
N GLU A 49 -11.36 -10.66 6.87
CA GLU A 49 -11.53 -11.95 6.19
C GLU A 49 -12.99 -12.26 5.80
N ASP A 50 -13.96 -11.67 6.50
CA ASP A 50 -15.39 -11.81 6.27
C ASP A 50 -15.97 -10.76 5.30
N MET A 51 -15.14 -9.89 4.73
CA MET A 51 -15.56 -8.80 3.84
C MET A 51 -15.21 -9.06 2.38
N ASP A 52 -16.06 -8.60 1.46
CA ASP A 52 -15.80 -8.64 0.01
C ASP A 52 -14.76 -7.59 -0.39
N CYS A 53 -13.49 -7.92 -0.20
CA CYS A 53 -12.36 -7.07 -0.55
C CYS A 53 -11.17 -7.90 -1.07
N ASN A 54 -10.20 -7.20 -1.65
CA ASN A 54 -8.88 -7.74 -1.97
C ASN A 54 -7.78 -6.86 -1.35
N PHE A 55 -6.56 -7.37 -1.35
CA PHE A 55 -5.40 -6.71 -0.77
C PHE A 55 -4.28 -6.63 -1.80
N ALA A 56 -3.55 -5.52 -1.84
CA ALA A 56 -2.37 -5.38 -2.67
C ALA A 56 -1.18 -4.80 -1.87
N ILE A 57 0.01 -5.33 -2.12
CA ILE A 57 1.29 -4.77 -1.68
C ILE A 57 1.96 -4.15 -2.92
N PRO A 58 2.09 -2.82 -3.02
CA PRO A 58 2.93 -2.20 -4.02
C PRO A 58 4.39 -2.29 -3.61
N GLU A 59 5.22 -2.84 -4.49
CA GLU A 59 6.67 -2.94 -4.31
C GLU A 59 7.35 -2.96 -5.69
N ASP A 60 8.41 -2.17 -5.87
CA ASP A 60 9.18 -2.07 -7.11
C ASP A 60 8.35 -1.82 -8.40
N GLY A 61 7.26 -1.06 -8.27
CA GLY A 61 6.38 -0.73 -9.39
C GLY A 61 5.47 -1.88 -9.84
N ILE A 62 5.31 -2.91 -9.00
CA ILE A 62 4.41 -4.05 -9.21
C ILE A 62 3.40 -4.10 -8.05
N LEU A 63 2.15 -4.44 -8.36
CA LEU A 63 1.14 -4.76 -7.34
C LEU A 63 1.12 -6.26 -7.08
N PHE A 64 1.50 -6.68 -5.87
CA PHE A 64 1.40 -8.06 -5.44
C PHE A 64 0.08 -8.30 -4.73
N ALA A 65 -0.70 -9.31 -5.13
CA ALA A 65 -2.01 -9.63 -4.55
C ALA A 65 -2.10 -11.12 -4.18
N PRO A 66 -2.95 -11.50 -3.20
CA PRO A 66 -3.10 -12.89 -2.78
C PRO A 66 -4.03 -13.70 -3.70
N LYS A 67 -4.83 -13.01 -4.54
CA LYS A 67 -5.80 -13.63 -5.47
C LYS A 67 -5.97 -12.77 -6.73
N ASP A 68 -6.25 -13.44 -7.84
CA ASP A 68 -6.69 -12.82 -9.10
C ASP A 68 -8.20 -12.59 -9.04
N ASP A 69 -8.63 -11.32 -9.08
CA ASP A 69 -10.03 -10.94 -9.14
C ASP A 69 -10.23 -9.56 -9.81
N GLU A 70 -11.49 -9.14 -9.94
CA GLU A 70 -11.84 -7.86 -10.55
C GLU A 70 -11.20 -6.66 -9.84
N TYR A 71 -10.95 -6.76 -8.53
CA TYR A 71 -10.40 -5.68 -7.74
C TYR A 71 -8.95 -5.39 -8.10
N ILE A 72 -8.10 -6.41 -8.13
CA ILE A 72 -6.68 -6.22 -8.47
C ILE A 72 -6.51 -5.84 -9.95
N GLN A 73 -7.32 -6.43 -10.85
CA GLN A 73 -7.31 -6.09 -12.28
C GLN A 73 -7.69 -4.63 -12.51
N MET A 74 -8.72 -4.15 -11.80
CA MET A 74 -9.17 -2.77 -11.90
C MET A 74 -8.13 -1.80 -11.33
N LEU A 75 -7.53 -2.10 -10.17
CA LEU A 75 -6.48 -1.28 -9.57
C LEU A 75 -5.25 -1.19 -10.48
N ALA A 76 -4.75 -2.32 -10.98
CA ALA A 76 -3.58 -2.35 -11.87
C ALA A 76 -3.79 -1.54 -13.16
N LYS A 77 -4.97 -1.66 -13.77
CA LYS A 77 -5.36 -0.87 -14.95
C LYS A 77 -5.42 0.63 -14.64
N ALA A 78 -5.96 0.98 -13.48
CA ALA A 78 -6.13 2.35 -13.03
C ALA A 78 -4.77 3.03 -12.76
N ASP A 79 -3.88 2.33 -12.06
CA ASP A 79 -2.53 2.80 -11.71
C ASP A 79 -1.53 2.66 -12.86
N LYS A 80 -1.91 1.96 -13.94
CA LYS A 80 -1.07 1.68 -15.12
C LYS A 80 0.22 0.93 -14.75
N VAL A 81 0.12 0.01 -13.81
CA VAL A 81 1.22 -0.84 -13.34
C VAL A 81 0.82 -2.32 -13.50
N PRO A 82 1.78 -3.23 -13.69
CA PRO A 82 1.50 -4.66 -13.66
C PRO A 82 1.09 -5.13 -12.26
N TYR A 83 0.42 -6.28 -12.19
CA TYR A 83 0.19 -6.99 -10.95
C TYR A 83 0.63 -8.45 -11.05
N GLN A 84 0.89 -9.06 -9.90
CA GLN A 84 1.24 -10.48 -9.78
C GLN A 84 0.49 -11.10 -8.60
N VAL A 85 -0.05 -12.31 -8.82
CA VAL A 85 -0.62 -13.12 -7.74
C VAL A 85 0.48 -13.93 -7.08
N VAL A 86 0.58 -13.86 -5.75
CA VAL A 86 1.66 -14.48 -4.97
C VAL A 86 1.15 -15.05 -3.66
N ASP A 87 1.91 -15.98 -3.07
CA ASP A 87 1.64 -16.45 -1.71
C ASP A 87 2.09 -15.40 -0.68
N TYR A 88 1.13 -14.85 0.05
CA TYR A 88 1.40 -13.88 1.12
C TYR A 88 2.12 -14.50 2.32
N ASN A 89 2.11 -15.82 2.49
CA ASN A 89 2.93 -16.45 3.50
C ASN A 89 4.42 -16.33 3.21
N GLU A 90 4.80 -16.31 1.94
CA GLU A 90 6.18 -16.10 1.49
C GLU A 90 6.51 -14.62 1.37
N LEU A 91 5.64 -13.84 0.70
CA LEU A 91 5.87 -12.41 0.46
C LEU A 91 6.04 -11.62 1.76
N LEU A 92 5.24 -11.93 2.78
CA LEU A 92 5.21 -11.22 4.05
C LEU A 92 6.21 -11.75 5.09
N GLN A 93 7.24 -12.51 4.66
CA GLN A 93 8.39 -12.80 5.52
C GLN A 93 9.26 -11.57 5.74
N ASN A 94 9.21 -10.60 4.82
CA ASN A 94 9.92 -9.33 4.90
C ASN A 94 8.91 -8.19 5.14
N PRO A 95 9.32 -7.14 5.89
CA PRO A 95 8.50 -5.94 6.06
C PRO A 95 8.16 -5.28 4.72
N LYS A 96 6.96 -4.71 4.62
CA LYS A 96 6.46 -4.06 3.40
C LYS A 96 6.15 -2.58 3.62
N PRO A 97 6.28 -1.75 2.59
CA PRO A 97 6.12 -0.31 2.75
C PRO A 97 4.66 0.06 3.07
N LYS A 98 3.69 -0.60 2.44
CA LYS A 98 2.25 -0.46 2.75
C LYS A 98 1.43 -1.67 2.29
N ILE A 99 0.19 -1.73 2.79
CA ILE A 99 -0.89 -2.56 2.27
C ILE A 99 -2.02 -1.66 1.75
N ILE A 100 -2.61 -2.06 0.63
CA ILE A 100 -3.79 -1.45 0.02
C ILE A 100 -4.94 -2.43 0.21
N ILE A 101 -6.05 -1.99 0.81
CA ILE A 101 -7.34 -2.72 0.79
C ILE A 101 -8.16 -2.18 -0.37
N ILE A 102 -8.72 -3.07 -1.19
CA ILE A 102 -9.48 -2.76 -2.42
C ILE A 102 -10.89 -3.32 -2.27
N CYS A 103 -11.92 -2.51 -2.48
CA CYS A 103 -13.32 -2.91 -2.35
C CYS A 103 -14.21 -2.18 -3.35
N LYS A 104 -15.48 -2.61 -3.48
CA LYS A 104 -16.49 -1.87 -4.23
C LYS A 104 -16.83 -0.55 -3.54
N LEU A 105 -17.21 0.44 -4.34
CA LEU A 105 -17.58 1.77 -3.84
C LEU A 105 -18.74 1.72 -2.83
N GLU A 106 -19.71 0.82 -3.04
CA GLU A 106 -20.89 0.63 -2.17
C GLU A 106 -20.57 -0.01 -0.81
N ASP A 107 -19.47 -0.77 -0.71
CA ASP A 107 -19.04 -1.41 0.53
C ASP A 107 -18.08 -0.56 1.36
N MET A 108 -17.75 0.63 0.87
CA MET A 108 -16.73 1.47 1.45
C MET A 108 -17.06 1.92 2.89
N ASP A 109 -18.30 2.33 3.15
CA ASP A 109 -18.71 2.72 4.50
C ASP A 109 -18.55 1.56 5.49
N LYS A 110 -18.78 0.32 5.03
CA LYS A 110 -18.56 -0.88 5.85
C LYS A 110 -17.08 -1.08 6.16
N ILE A 111 -16.20 -0.85 5.19
CA ILE A 111 -14.74 -0.94 5.36
C ILE A 111 -14.26 0.11 6.36
N ILE A 112 -14.75 1.36 6.27
CA ILE A 112 -14.47 2.41 7.27
C ILE A 112 -14.94 1.98 8.65
N GLU A 113 -16.18 1.50 8.80
CA GLU A 113 -16.67 1.12 10.13
C GLU A 113 -15.88 -0.07 10.70
N ARG A 114 -15.53 -1.06 9.87
CA ARG A 114 -14.67 -2.19 10.29
C ARG A 114 -13.29 -1.72 10.72
N SER A 115 -12.72 -0.72 10.05
CA SER A 115 -11.37 -0.24 10.40
C SER A 115 -11.27 0.34 11.80
N LYS A 116 -12.36 0.96 12.31
CA LYS A 116 -12.41 1.54 13.65
C LYS A 116 -12.34 0.48 14.75
N THR A 117 -12.64 -0.77 14.43
CA THR A 117 -12.58 -1.89 15.39
C THR A 117 -11.20 -2.56 15.42
N PHE A 118 -10.29 -2.18 14.51
CA PHE A 118 -8.91 -2.67 14.50
C PHE A 118 -8.00 -1.70 15.26
N HIS A 119 -7.58 -2.08 16.47
CA HIS A 119 -6.67 -1.28 17.28
C HIS A 119 -5.32 -1.97 17.45
N SER A 120 -4.25 -1.21 17.26
CA SER A 120 -2.88 -1.62 17.59
C SER A 120 -2.06 -0.39 17.94
N ASP A 121 -1.22 -0.52 18.96
CA ASP A 121 -0.26 0.52 19.32
C ASP A 121 0.92 0.61 18.33
N GLU A 122 1.08 -0.40 17.46
CA GLU A 122 2.25 -0.53 16.57
C GLU A 122 2.11 0.24 15.24
N PHE A 123 0.90 0.69 14.85
CA PHE A 123 0.68 1.40 13.59
C PHE A 123 -0.37 2.53 13.69
N LYS A 124 -0.38 3.40 12.68
CA LYS A 124 -1.46 4.35 12.37
C LYS A 124 -2.13 3.90 11.06
N SER A 125 -3.44 4.06 10.96
CA SER A 125 -4.15 3.83 9.71
C SER A 125 -4.63 5.16 9.12
N SER A 126 -4.60 5.25 7.80
CA SER A 126 -5.03 6.42 7.04
C SER A 126 -6.00 5.97 5.94
N PHE A 127 -7.06 6.74 5.73
CA PHE A 127 -8.07 6.47 4.70
C PHE A 127 -7.91 7.49 3.59
N LEU A 128 -7.72 7.03 2.35
CA LEU A 128 -7.58 7.91 1.19
C LEU A 128 -8.65 7.59 0.15
N LYS A 129 -9.41 8.62 -0.22
CA LYS A 129 -10.31 8.59 -1.38
C LYS A 129 -9.48 8.72 -2.64
N THR A 130 -9.39 7.67 -3.44
CA THR A 130 -8.80 7.78 -4.77
C THR A 130 -9.87 8.14 -5.80
N ALA A 131 -9.45 8.76 -6.90
CA ALA A 131 -10.35 9.39 -7.87
C ALA A 131 -11.11 8.40 -8.79
N MET A 132 -10.96 7.07 -8.62
CA MET A 132 -11.39 6.08 -9.61
C MET A 132 -12.42 5.05 -9.09
N ASN A 133 -13.28 5.44 -8.15
CA ASN A 133 -14.29 4.56 -7.52
C ASN A 133 -13.70 3.33 -6.79
N ILE A 134 -12.40 3.37 -6.48
CA ILE A 134 -11.69 2.45 -5.61
C ILE A 134 -11.28 3.21 -4.36
N TRP A 135 -11.43 2.56 -3.21
CA TRP A 135 -10.89 3.08 -1.96
C TRP A 135 -9.66 2.30 -1.56
N ILE A 136 -8.68 3.05 -1.05
CA ILE A 136 -7.45 2.51 -0.52
C ILE A 136 -7.40 2.90 0.96
N GLN A 137 -7.37 1.88 1.81
CA GLN A 137 -6.89 2.07 3.17
C GLN A 137 -5.41 1.72 3.21
N GLU A 138 -4.61 2.65 3.70
CA GLU A 138 -3.19 2.44 3.93
C GLU A 138 -2.93 2.33 5.43
N TYR A 139 -2.14 1.35 5.80
CA TYR A 139 -1.57 1.27 7.13
C TYR A 139 -0.11 1.72 7.04
N LEU A 140 0.32 2.56 7.97
CA LEU A 140 1.71 3.02 8.09
C LEU A 140 2.12 2.86 9.56
N LYS A 141 3.37 2.48 9.83
CA LYS A 141 3.81 2.37 11.23
C LYS A 141 3.80 3.75 11.89
N ARG A 142 3.42 3.78 13.18
CA ARG A 142 3.24 5.01 13.96
C ARG A 142 4.59 5.70 14.16
N GLN A 143 4.66 6.99 13.86
CA GLN A 143 5.77 7.85 14.29
C GLN A 143 5.52 8.26 15.74
N ASP A 144 6.53 8.05 16.59
CA ASP A 144 6.62 8.54 17.97
C ASP A 144 6.88 10.05 18.00
#